data_AF-A0A1V3XA82-F1
#
_entry.id   AF-A0A1V3XA82-F1
#
_cell.length_a   1.000
_cell.length_b   1.000
_cell.length_c   1.000
_cell.angle_alpha   90.00
_cell.angle_beta   90.00
_cell.angle_gamma   90.00
#
_symmetry.space_group_name_H-M   'P 1'
#
loop_
_entity.id
_entity.type
_entity.pdbx_description
1 polymer ?
#
loop_
_entity_poly.entity_id
_entity_poly.type
_entity_poly.pdbx_seq_one_letter_code
_entity_poly.pdbx_strand_id
1 'polypeptide(L)'
;MDPCHRAAHRTAGVRRSRPGEPQAGRDAAAALWRAAGITNPIDEIDAAEIYVPFSWFEPMWLENLGFVAEGEGWKLTEAGETAIGGRLPVNPSGGVLCSNPIGASGLIRFAEAAIQVMGKGGDHQVPNARKAMGHAYGGGSQYYSMWVVGSGKPVTP
;
A
#
# COMPACT_ATOMS: atom_id res chain seq x y z
N MET A 1 -30.53 30.86 -5.44
CA MET A 1 -31.75 30.02 -5.38
C MET A 1 -31.77 29.10 -6.60
N ASP A 2 -30.63 28.54 -6.99
CA ASP A 2 -30.03 27.25 -6.60
C ASP A 2 -30.84 25.99 -7.00
N PRO A 3 -30.57 25.38 -8.17
CA PRO A 3 -31.06 24.07 -8.56
C PRO A 3 -30.12 22.97 -8.04
N CYS A 4 -30.09 22.76 -6.72
CA CYS A 4 -29.18 21.82 -6.06
C CYS A 4 -29.88 20.53 -5.63
N HIS A 5 -30.41 19.73 -6.57
CA HIS A 5 -30.72 18.32 -6.29
C HIS A 5 -30.73 17.46 -7.56
N ARG A 6 -29.52 17.05 -7.98
CA ARG A 6 -29.33 15.80 -8.73
C ARG A 6 -28.42 14.89 -7.89
N ALA A 7 -29.03 14.03 -7.09
CA ALA A 7 -28.34 12.89 -6.51
C ALA A 7 -28.05 11.89 -7.64
N ALA A 8 -26.78 11.78 -8.04
CA ALA A 8 -26.32 10.74 -8.95
C ALA A 8 -25.85 9.54 -8.10
N HIS A 9 -26.71 8.55 -7.93
CA HIS A 9 -26.27 7.22 -7.52
C HIS A 9 -25.49 6.62 -8.70
N ARG A 10 -24.15 6.63 -8.64
CA ARG A 10 -23.32 5.83 -9.54
C ARG A 10 -22.99 4.52 -8.83
N THR A 11 -23.73 3.47 -9.14
CA THR A 11 -23.17 2.12 -9.08
C THR A 11 -22.12 2.04 -10.18
N ALA A 12 -20.84 2.19 -9.83
CA ALA A 12 -19.77 1.73 -10.69
C ALA A 12 -20.01 0.24 -10.91
N GLY A 13 -20.23 -0.16 -12.16
CA GLY A 13 -20.34 -1.57 -12.50
C GLY A 13 -19.08 -2.28 -12.02
N VAL A 14 -19.23 -3.30 -11.17
CA VAL A 14 -18.13 -4.17 -10.76
C VAL A 14 -17.57 -4.80 -12.03
N ARG A 15 -16.43 -4.30 -12.49
CA ARG A 15 -15.61 -4.98 -13.50
C ARG A 15 -15.27 -6.33 -12.88
N ARG A 16 -15.53 -7.44 -13.58
CA ARG A 16 -15.25 -8.79 -13.06
C ARG A 16 -13.80 -8.83 -12.57
N SER A 17 -13.61 -8.96 -11.26
CA SER A 17 -12.32 -9.30 -10.67
C SER A 17 -11.92 -10.70 -11.12
N ARG A 18 -10.63 -10.91 -11.41
CA ARG A 18 -10.11 -12.27 -11.60
C ARG A 18 -10.21 -13.03 -10.27
N PRO A 19 -10.46 -14.35 -10.30
CA PRO A 19 -10.30 -15.18 -9.11
C PRO A 19 -8.89 -14.98 -8.53
N GLY A 20 -8.80 -14.64 -7.25
CA GLY A 20 -7.53 -14.35 -6.57
C GLY A 20 -7.21 -12.87 -6.42
N GLU A 21 -7.82 -11.97 -7.21
CA GLU A 21 -7.55 -10.54 -7.10
C GLU A 21 -8.75 -9.75 -6.56
N PRO A 22 -8.67 -9.22 -5.34
CA PRO A 22 -9.81 -8.56 -4.70
C PRO A 22 -10.00 -7.12 -5.21
N GLN A 23 -11.14 -6.86 -5.85
CA GLN A 23 -11.53 -5.51 -6.33
C GLN A 23 -11.55 -4.47 -5.20
N ALA A 24 -11.99 -4.86 -4.00
CA ALA A 24 -12.02 -3.98 -2.84
C ALA A 24 -10.63 -3.42 -2.48
N GLY A 25 -9.55 -4.20 -2.68
CA GLY A 25 -8.18 -3.74 -2.48
C GLY A 25 -7.77 -2.69 -3.51
N ARG A 26 -8.08 -2.92 -4.79
CA ARG A 26 -7.82 -1.95 -5.88
C ARG A 26 -8.57 -0.63 -5.65
N ASP A 27 -9.84 -0.71 -5.24
CA ASP A 27 -10.67 0.47 -4.98
C ASP A 27 -10.15 1.27 -3.77
N ALA A 28 -9.73 0.58 -2.71
CA ALA A 28 -9.13 1.19 -1.52
C ALA A 28 -7.79 1.87 -1.85
N ALA A 29 -6.91 1.18 -2.59
CA ALA A 29 -5.64 1.75 -3.04
C ALA A 29 -5.85 2.99 -3.93
N ALA A 30 -6.76 2.90 -4.90
CA ALA A 30 -7.08 4.04 -5.76
C ALA A 30 -7.66 5.23 -4.98
N ALA A 31 -8.49 4.97 -3.95
CA ALA A 31 -8.98 6.01 -3.06
C ALA A 31 -7.85 6.65 -2.24
N LEU A 32 -6.93 5.84 -1.70
CA LEU A 32 -5.76 6.31 -0.98
C LEU A 32 -4.87 7.20 -1.86
N TRP A 33 -4.51 6.73 -3.06
CA TRP A 33 -3.65 7.49 -3.98
C TRP A 33 -4.25 8.82 -4.36
N ARG A 34 -5.55 8.85 -4.68
CA ARG A 34 -6.28 10.10 -4.93
C ARG A 34 -6.25 11.04 -3.71
N ALA A 35 -6.51 10.51 -2.52
CA ALA A 35 -6.50 11.32 -1.29
C ALA A 35 -5.10 11.86 -0.95
N ALA A 36 -4.05 11.12 -1.28
CA ALA A 36 -2.66 11.51 -1.08
C ALA A 36 -2.09 12.37 -2.22
N GLY A 37 -2.86 12.62 -3.29
CA GLY A 37 -2.37 13.33 -4.48
C GLY A 37 -1.29 12.57 -5.26
N ILE A 38 -1.22 11.24 -5.11
CA ILE A 38 -0.26 10.36 -5.76
C ILE A 38 -0.83 9.87 -7.08
N THR A 39 -0.03 9.97 -8.14
CA THR A 39 -0.38 9.56 -9.50
C THR A 39 0.40 8.36 -9.98
N ASN A 40 1.63 8.19 -9.49
CA ASN A 40 2.51 7.09 -9.83
C ASN A 40 3.13 6.52 -8.54
N PRO A 41 2.44 5.57 -7.88
CA PRO A 41 2.84 5.08 -6.55
C PRO A 41 4.26 4.55 -6.48
N ILE A 42 4.75 3.88 -7.52
CA ILE A 42 6.10 3.28 -7.53
C ILE A 42 7.22 4.33 -7.59
N ASP A 43 6.95 5.52 -8.12
CA ASP A 43 7.93 6.60 -8.19
C ASP A 43 7.76 7.62 -7.04
N GLU A 44 6.68 7.51 -6.28
CA GLU A 44 6.31 8.48 -5.23
C GLU A 44 6.31 7.91 -3.80
N ILE A 45 6.39 6.59 -3.64
CA ILE A 45 6.50 5.91 -2.33
C ILE A 45 7.92 5.39 -2.17
N ASP A 46 8.57 5.76 -1.07
CA ASP A 46 9.95 5.40 -0.80
C ASP A 46 10.08 4.05 -0.06
N ALA A 47 9.03 3.63 0.65
CA ALA A 47 8.98 2.35 1.36
C ALA A 47 7.54 1.86 1.54
N ALA A 48 7.30 0.55 1.48
CA ALA A 48 5.96 -0.01 1.62
C ALA A 48 5.93 -1.18 2.62
N GLU A 49 5.10 -1.07 3.65
CA GLU A 49 4.78 -2.13 4.58
C GLU A 49 3.46 -2.79 4.18
N ILE A 50 3.55 -3.93 3.50
CA ILE A 50 2.44 -4.66 2.88
C ILE A 50 2.15 -5.96 3.64
N TYR A 51 0.91 -6.17 4.09
CA TYR A 51 0.52 -7.39 4.80
C TYR A 51 0.62 -8.62 3.85
N VAL A 52 1.71 -9.38 3.96
CA VAL A 52 2.07 -10.53 3.11
C VAL A 52 2.17 -11.80 3.97
N PRO A 53 1.06 -12.51 4.25
CA PRO A 53 1.08 -13.67 5.14
C PRO A 53 1.69 -14.92 4.49
N PHE A 54 1.79 -14.93 3.15
CA PHE A 54 2.48 -15.96 2.38
C PHE A 54 3.25 -15.27 1.25
N SER A 55 4.44 -15.77 0.91
CA SER A 55 5.37 -15.10 -0.01
C SER A 55 4.78 -14.76 -1.39
N TRP A 56 3.94 -15.63 -1.94
CA TRP A 56 3.30 -15.39 -3.24
C TRP A 56 2.31 -14.22 -3.25
N PHE A 57 1.88 -13.72 -2.09
CA PHE A 57 1.03 -12.53 -2.00
C PHE A 57 1.78 -11.23 -2.34
N GLU A 58 3.09 -11.15 -2.15
CA GLU A 58 3.82 -9.91 -2.42
C GLU A 58 3.68 -9.46 -3.89
N PRO A 59 4.00 -10.30 -4.89
CA PRO A 59 3.74 -9.98 -6.30
C PRO A 59 2.29 -9.54 -6.56
N MET A 60 1.33 -10.29 -6.04
CA MET A 60 -0.09 -10.02 -6.22
C MET A 60 -0.49 -8.66 -5.62
N TRP A 61 0.06 -8.30 -4.45
CA TRP A 61 -0.23 -7.00 -3.83
C TRP A 61 0.45 -5.84 -4.53
N LEU A 62 1.66 -6.02 -5.08
CA LEU A 62 2.30 -4.99 -5.90
C LEU A 62 1.43 -4.60 -7.10
N GLU A 63 0.75 -5.57 -7.70
CA GLU A 63 -0.20 -5.38 -8.80
C GLU A 63 -1.53 -4.77 -8.34
N ASN A 64 -2.08 -5.29 -7.24
CA ASN A 64 -3.38 -4.85 -6.71
C ASN A 64 -3.34 -3.40 -6.22
N LEU A 65 -2.26 -3.03 -5.53
CA LEU A 65 -2.03 -1.69 -4.99
C LEU A 65 -1.61 -0.69 -6.07
N GLY A 66 -1.34 -1.14 -7.30
CA GLY A 66 -1.03 -0.28 -8.44
C GLY A 66 0.41 0.23 -8.48
N PHE A 67 1.35 -0.46 -7.82
CA PHE A 67 2.78 -0.18 -7.99
C PHE A 67 3.26 -0.62 -9.36
N VAL A 68 2.71 -1.72 -9.88
CA VAL A 68 3.05 -2.25 -11.20
C VAL A 68 1.81 -2.75 -11.94
N ALA A 69 1.98 -2.98 -13.23
CA ALA A 69 0.95 -3.58 -14.06
C ALA A 69 0.66 -5.03 -13.63
N GLU A 70 -0.56 -5.47 -13.87
CA GLU A 70 -0.99 -6.86 -13.62
C GLU A 70 -0.09 -7.87 -14.36
N GLY A 71 0.29 -8.94 -13.66
CA GLY A 71 1.21 -9.98 -14.16
C GLY A 71 2.71 -9.63 -14.08
N GLU A 72 3.07 -8.45 -13.57
CA GLU A 72 4.45 -7.96 -13.52
C GLU A 72 5.01 -7.86 -12.10
N GLY A 73 4.20 -8.12 -11.06
CA GLY A 73 4.60 -8.02 -9.64
C GLY A 73 5.83 -8.84 -9.29
N TRP A 74 5.89 -10.05 -9.81
CA TRP A 74 6.98 -10.99 -9.52
C TRP A 74 8.32 -10.53 -10.10
N LYS A 75 8.33 -9.74 -11.18
CA LYS A 75 9.57 -9.27 -11.82
C LYS A 75 10.33 -8.30 -10.93
N LEU A 76 9.61 -7.49 -10.14
CA LEU A 76 10.24 -6.59 -9.16
C LEU A 76 10.93 -7.39 -8.06
N THR A 77 10.21 -8.35 -7.48
CA THR A 77 10.77 -9.21 -6.45
C THR A 77 11.96 -10.02 -6.98
N GLU A 78 11.85 -10.62 -8.17
CA GLU A 78 12.93 -11.39 -8.79
C GLU A 78 14.17 -10.53 -9.11
N ALA A 79 13.98 -9.30 -9.58
CA ALA A 79 15.07 -8.36 -9.84
C ALA A 79 15.72 -7.78 -8.58
N GLY A 80 15.19 -8.09 -7.38
CA GLY A 80 15.65 -7.54 -6.11
C GLY A 80 15.21 -6.10 -5.86
N GLU A 81 14.28 -5.58 -6.66
CA GLU A 81 13.77 -4.19 -6.56
C GLU A 81 12.94 -3.96 -5.29
N THR A 82 12.47 -5.03 -4.65
CA THR A 82 11.75 -4.99 -3.38
C THR A 82 12.65 -5.03 -2.14
N ALA A 83 13.95 -5.23 -2.31
CA ALA A 83 14.91 -5.20 -1.20
C ALA A 83 15.21 -3.76 -0.75
N ILE A 84 15.78 -3.61 0.46
CA ILE A 84 16.34 -2.32 0.89
C ILE A 84 17.44 -1.90 -0.09
N GLY A 85 17.29 -0.72 -0.68
CA GLY A 85 18.18 -0.19 -1.72
C GLY A 85 17.72 -0.45 -3.16
N GLY A 86 16.68 -1.26 -3.36
CA GLY A 86 15.97 -1.39 -4.65
C GLY A 86 15.01 -0.22 -4.90
N ARG A 87 14.29 -0.27 -6.02
CA ARG A 87 13.35 0.77 -6.43
C ARG A 87 12.20 1.00 -5.45
N LEU A 88 11.66 -0.05 -4.84
CA LEU A 88 10.56 0.04 -3.87
C LEU A 88 10.80 -0.96 -2.74
N PRO A 89 11.55 -0.60 -1.68
CA PRO A 89 11.72 -1.44 -0.51
C PRO A 89 10.38 -1.87 0.09
N VAL A 90 10.09 -3.18 0.04
CA VAL A 90 8.87 -3.79 0.59
C VAL A 90 9.23 -4.50 1.88
N ASN A 91 8.44 -4.23 2.92
CA ASN A 91 8.58 -4.82 4.25
C ASN A 91 10.00 -4.72 4.85
N PRO A 92 10.64 -3.53 4.93
CA PRO A 92 11.96 -3.40 5.58
C PRO A 92 12.00 -3.97 7.00
N SER A 93 10.88 -3.98 7.74
CA SER A 93 10.76 -4.62 9.06
C SER A 93 10.90 -6.14 9.08
N GLY A 94 10.96 -6.79 7.91
CA GLY A 94 10.81 -8.24 7.74
C GLY A 94 9.35 -8.69 7.57
N GLY A 95 8.39 -7.81 7.86
CA GLY A 95 6.97 -8.00 7.57
C GLY A 95 6.30 -9.21 8.23
N VAL A 96 5.13 -9.59 7.70
CA VAL A 96 4.30 -10.68 8.27
C VAL A 96 5.00 -12.04 8.19
N LEU A 97 5.89 -12.24 7.21
CA LEU A 97 6.64 -13.48 7.05
C LEU A 97 7.59 -13.75 8.25
N CYS A 98 8.08 -12.69 8.91
CA CYS A 98 8.90 -12.82 10.11
C CYS A 98 8.08 -12.82 11.40
N SER A 99 6.99 -12.04 11.46
CA SER A 99 6.13 -11.93 12.65
C SER A 99 4.70 -11.54 12.28
N ASN A 100 3.73 -12.38 12.67
CA ASN A 100 2.31 -12.20 12.34
C ASN A 100 1.37 -12.17 13.56
N PRO A 101 1.41 -11.12 14.40
CA PRO A 101 0.38 -10.89 15.39
C PRO A 101 -0.87 -10.34 14.69
N ILE A 102 -1.72 -11.22 14.15
CA ILE A 102 -2.82 -10.90 13.21
C ILE A 102 -3.63 -9.66 13.64
N GLY A 103 -4.06 -9.59 14.91
CA GLY A 103 -4.88 -8.48 15.42
C GLY A 103 -4.16 -7.12 15.49
N ALA A 104 -2.83 -7.12 15.57
CA ALA A 104 -2.01 -5.90 15.67
C ALA A 104 -1.29 -5.55 14.34
N SER A 105 -1.21 -6.50 13.41
CA SER A 105 -0.34 -6.42 12.23
C SER A 105 -0.61 -5.19 11.35
N GLY A 106 -1.86 -4.74 11.24
CA GLY A 106 -2.18 -3.53 10.49
C GLY A 106 -1.60 -2.26 11.14
N LEU A 107 -1.70 -2.14 12.47
CA LEU A 107 -1.13 -1.00 13.20
C LEU A 107 0.39 -1.05 13.25
N ILE A 108 0.98 -2.24 13.32
CA ILE A 108 2.44 -2.41 13.25
C ILE A 108 2.98 -1.86 11.93
N ARG A 109 2.30 -2.13 10.81
CA ARG A 109 2.70 -1.60 9.50
C ARG A 109 2.56 -0.11 9.36
N PHE A 110 1.48 0.46 9.91
CA PHE A 110 1.35 1.91 10.00
C PHE A 110 2.47 2.53 10.84
N ALA A 111 2.76 1.93 12.00
CA ALA A 111 3.82 2.39 12.89
C ALA A 111 5.19 2.31 12.20
N GLU A 112 5.47 1.24 11.46
CA GLU A 112 6.70 1.08 10.72
C GLU A 112 6.84 2.10 9.58
N ALA A 113 5.78 2.34 8.80
CA ALA A 113 5.78 3.42 7.82
C ALA A 113 6.11 4.78 8.46
N ALA A 114 5.57 5.05 9.66
CA ALA A 114 5.92 6.25 10.42
C ALA A 114 7.39 6.25 10.89
N ILE A 115 7.90 5.12 11.39
CA ILE A 115 9.30 4.95 11.81
C ILE A 115 10.26 5.26 10.67
N GLN A 116 9.96 4.75 9.47
CA GLN A 116 10.77 4.97 8.27
C GLN A 116 10.85 6.46 7.90
N VAL A 117 9.72 7.16 7.81
CA VAL A 117 9.73 8.59 7.45
C VAL A 117 10.26 9.49 8.57
N MET A 118 10.28 9.00 9.81
CA MET A 118 10.94 9.67 10.94
C MET A 118 12.46 9.45 10.97
N GLY A 119 13.01 8.58 10.12
CA GLY A 119 14.43 8.25 10.14
C GLY A 119 14.84 7.42 11.38
N LYS A 120 13.92 6.60 11.91
CA LYS A 120 14.11 5.85 13.17
C LYS A 120 14.17 4.33 12.98
N GLY A 121 14.30 3.83 11.76
CA GLY A 121 14.31 2.40 11.42
C GLY A 121 15.58 1.64 11.82
N GLY A 122 16.59 2.30 12.38
CA GLY A 122 17.84 1.63 12.78
C GLY A 122 18.46 0.84 11.62
N ASP A 123 18.72 -0.45 11.84
CA ASP A 123 19.39 -1.33 10.88
C ASP A 123 18.59 -1.58 9.58
N HIS A 124 17.28 -1.33 9.58
CA HIS A 124 16.40 -1.50 8.41
C HIS A 124 15.84 -0.16 7.91
N GLN A 125 16.52 0.95 8.22
CA GLN A 125 16.14 2.27 7.71
C GLN A 125 16.33 2.34 6.19
N VAL A 126 15.25 2.68 5.49
CA VAL A 126 15.29 3.00 4.06
C VAL A 126 15.91 4.39 3.87
N PRO A 127 16.95 4.54 3.02
CA PRO A 127 17.60 5.83 2.80
C PRO A 127 16.63 6.89 2.26
N ASN A 128 16.66 8.08 2.86
CA ASN A 128 15.88 9.25 2.42
C ASN A 128 14.35 9.02 2.33
N ALA A 129 13.80 8.07 3.09
CA ALA A 129 12.35 7.84 3.12
C ALA A 129 11.59 9.09 3.56
N ARG A 130 10.74 9.63 2.69
CA ARG A 130 9.90 10.80 2.95
C ARG A 130 8.40 10.49 2.86
N LYS A 131 8.02 9.49 2.08
CA LYS A 131 6.66 8.96 1.97
C LYS A 131 6.72 7.44 2.09
N ALA A 132 6.01 6.88 3.06
CA ALA A 132 5.92 5.43 3.25
C ALA A 132 4.46 4.98 3.32
N MET A 133 4.19 3.77 2.83
CA MET A 133 2.86 3.17 2.84
C MET A 133 2.75 2.11 3.94
N GLY A 134 1.63 2.10 4.67
CA GLY A 134 1.20 0.94 5.47
C GLY A 134 -0.04 0.30 4.86
N HIS A 135 -0.11 -1.03 4.85
CA HIS A 135 -1.23 -1.79 4.31
C HIS A 135 -1.64 -2.94 5.23
N ALA A 136 -2.95 -3.06 5.46
CA ALA A 136 -3.57 -4.15 6.18
C ALA A 136 -4.76 -4.67 5.39
N TYR A 137 -4.97 -5.98 5.42
CA TYR A 137 -6.22 -6.58 4.99
C TYR A 137 -6.70 -7.63 6.00
N GLY A 138 -8.00 -7.91 5.97
CA GLY A 138 -8.63 -8.84 6.89
C GLY A 138 -9.77 -9.65 6.27
N GLY A 139 -10.16 -10.73 6.97
CA GLY A 139 -11.11 -11.71 6.47
C GLY A 139 -10.59 -12.42 5.22
N GLY A 140 -11.49 -12.87 4.35
CA GLY A 140 -11.15 -13.40 3.03
C GLY A 140 -10.85 -12.29 2.02
N SER A 141 -9.97 -11.33 2.37
CA SER A 141 -9.62 -10.19 1.52
C SER A 141 -10.79 -9.23 1.24
N GLN A 142 -11.65 -9.02 2.25
CA GLN A 142 -12.86 -8.20 2.18
C GLN A 142 -12.67 -6.80 2.80
N TYR A 143 -11.78 -6.70 3.77
CA TYR A 143 -11.50 -5.47 4.51
C TYR A 143 -10.09 -5.00 4.20
N TYR A 144 -9.94 -3.70 3.94
CA TYR A 144 -8.65 -3.06 3.71
C TYR A 144 -8.52 -1.81 4.55
N SER A 145 -7.33 -1.58 5.05
CA SER A 145 -6.94 -0.31 5.66
C SER A 145 -5.54 0.02 5.19
N MET A 146 -5.36 1.24 4.72
CA MET A 146 -4.11 1.67 4.12
C MET A 146 -3.82 3.11 4.51
N TRP A 147 -2.55 3.46 4.57
CA TRP A 147 -2.08 4.78 4.95
C TRP A 147 -0.91 5.18 4.09
N VAL A 148 -0.82 6.47 3.77
CA VAL A 148 0.41 7.12 3.32
C VAL A 148 0.86 8.03 4.44
N VAL A 149 2.07 7.81 4.93
CA VAL A 149 2.71 8.62 5.96
C VAL A 149 3.79 9.45 5.28
N GLY A 150 3.78 10.76 5.52
CA GLY A 150 4.78 11.68 4.99
C GLY A 150 5.61 12.32 6.10
N SER A 151 6.86 12.65 5.83
CA SER A 151 7.71 13.45 6.74
C SER A 151 7.41 14.95 6.70
N GLY A 152 6.70 15.41 5.66
CA GLY A 152 6.27 16.80 5.51
C GLY A 152 5.09 17.15 6.43
N LYS A 153 4.91 18.46 6.71
CA LYS A 153 3.71 18.93 7.40
C LYS A 153 2.47 18.59 6.56
N PRO A 154 1.36 18.16 7.20
CA PRO A 154 0.10 17.98 6.50
C PRO A 154 -0.27 19.25 5.74
N VAL A 155 -0.59 19.13 4.46
CA VAL A 155 -1.19 20.24 3.71
C VAL A 155 -2.65 20.26 4.12
N THR A 156 -3.00 21.14 5.06
CA THR A 156 -4.41 21.38 5.42
C THR A 156 -5.13 21.95 4.18
N PRO A 157 -6.34 21.48 3.85
CA PRO A 157 -7.16 22.12 2.82
C PRO A 157 -7.48 23.58 3.14
#